data_AF-A0A7S4Q4J3-F1
#
_entry.id   AF-A0A7S4Q4J3-F1
#
_cell.length_a   1.000
_cell.length_b   1.000
_cell.length_c   1.000
_cell.angle_alpha   90.00
_cell.angle_beta   90.00
_cell.angle_gamma   90.00
#
_symmetry.space_group_name_H-M   'P 1'
#
loop_
_entity.id
_entity.type
_entity.pdbx_description
1 polymer ?
#
loop_
_entity_poly.entity_id
_entity_poly.type
_entity_poly.pdbx_seq_one_letter_code
_entity_poly.pdbx_strand_id
1 'polypeptide(L)'
;HHHHSTTTLQFAMAKNSEAGNLSDIQLEGMDKAPATSAARSSFSSGRSNTDSQAKRQSKRASQYSVSGEPVRQSVAVRKSAVPRTTANAMAVGVEPRNSLSALAPGVDEPSMPSIAPRIIAELVGTFMLVFTVHVAVTGKSSFAAFAIGGILAVQVYAFGSVSGACLNPAVTLAVMLSGRKKMNVRDGLCYMATQFLGGLLGGWFGLLFTSSSFYFDVNQTSHQDAGICIMLEILYTAALCTVVLATGTSTDSPNEYFGFAIGGTVLASAIACGSLDQGSFNPAVTLGINIAHLTNGEAMTPSAGSWFLYLVVPFLGSFAGAGVFIGTRLPECMGKQKEEHSIGEKLLAEAVGTFYLVLTAGIASGALAPVAIGVMLAVQVYAFGSVSGACLNPAVTLAVLSSGRNKLKAADAFMYMCVQFFSAVIAGVIAWQLSGKTVHLGEEDFGSTFGIELVFTFALCMTVLTTGTSDDAPNQYFGFAIGGTVTAAAYAAAPHKAGSFNPAVTLGFMFADEMNGVPTKGTSWALFILGPWLGGCLAAAVFYLTRRAEYADQEMFDPMKELVGA
;
A
#
# COMPACT_ATOMS: atom_id res chain seq x y z
N HIS A 1 -27.92 -66.22 39.28
CA HIS A 1 -29.02 -65.35 38.86
C HIS A 1 -28.53 -64.46 37.72
N HIS A 2 -29.15 -64.65 36.54
CA HIS A 2 -29.12 -63.99 35.21
C HIS A 2 -28.41 -62.63 35.06
N HIS A 3 -27.79 -62.23 33.92
CA HIS A 3 -27.54 -62.76 32.55
C HIS A 3 -26.44 -61.84 31.91
N HIS A 4 -25.31 -62.35 31.36
CA HIS A 4 -24.96 -62.56 29.92
C HIS A 4 -25.52 -61.53 28.90
N SER A 5 -24.84 -61.07 27.83
CA SER A 5 -23.60 -61.45 27.09
C SER A 5 -23.26 -60.27 26.13
N THR A 6 -22.00 -59.88 25.90
CA THR A 6 -21.07 -60.28 24.81
C THR A 6 -21.64 -60.25 23.38
N THR A 7 -20.99 -59.55 22.43
CA THR A 7 -20.27 -60.12 21.25
C THR A 7 -19.67 -59.04 20.33
N THR A 8 -18.45 -59.32 19.87
CA THR A 8 -17.51 -58.60 18.98
C THR A 8 -17.61 -59.12 17.52
N LEU A 9 -17.20 -58.31 16.51
CA LEU A 9 -16.46 -58.64 15.24
C LEU A 9 -16.92 -57.70 14.10
N GLN A 10 -16.11 -56.85 13.43
CA GLN A 10 -14.87 -56.96 12.62
C GLN A 10 -15.07 -57.35 11.13
N PHE A 11 -14.41 -56.58 10.23
CA PHE A 11 -14.13 -56.78 8.77
C PHE A 11 -15.29 -56.54 7.76
N ALA A 12 -15.13 -56.03 6.52
CA ALA A 12 -13.98 -55.81 5.62
C ALA A 12 -14.28 -54.75 4.52
N MET A 13 -13.21 -54.33 3.83
CA MET A 13 -13.16 -53.53 2.59
C MET A 13 -13.88 -54.16 1.38
N ALA A 14 -14.35 -53.32 0.45
CA ALA A 14 -14.34 -53.63 -1.00
C ALA A 14 -14.36 -52.35 -1.86
N LYS A 15 -13.43 -52.29 -2.82
CA LYS A 15 -13.42 -51.40 -3.99
C LYS A 15 -14.57 -51.76 -4.94
N ASN A 16 -15.10 -50.79 -5.69
CA ASN A 16 -15.21 -50.92 -7.15
C ASN A 16 -15.47 -49.58 -7.83
N SER A 17 -14.76 -49.41 -8.94
CA SER A 17 -14.91 -48.43 -10.01
C SER A 17 -16.18 -48.67 -10.82
N GLU A 18 -16.78 -47.60 -11.37
CA GLU A 18 -17.16 -47.54 -12.79
C GLU A 18 -17.57 -46.12 -13.20
N ALA A 19 -17.24 -45.78 -14.44
CA ALA A 19 -17.52 -44.52 -15.12
C ALA A 19 -18.93 -44.54 -15.75
N GLY A 20 -19.55 -43.37 -15.88
CA GLY A 20 -20.77 -43.21 -16.67
C GLY A 20 -21.29 -41.77 -16.68
N ASN A 21 -21.05 -41.07 -17.79
CA ASN A 21 -21.73 -39.83 -18.18
C ASN A 21 -23.25 -40.01 -18.16
N LEU A 22 -24.01 -39.00 -17.71
CA LEU A 22 -25.37 -38.73 -18.19
C LEU A 22 -25.77 -37.28 -17.86
N SER A 23 -26.25 -36.61 -18.90
CA SER A 23 -26.77 -35.25 -18.96
C SER A 23 -28.22 -35.15 -18.46
N ASP A 24 -28.66 -33.90 -18.27
CA ASP A 24 -30.05 -33.44 -18.27
C ASP A 24 -30.99 -33.92 -17.15
N ILE A 25 -31.20 -33.07 -16.14
CA ILE A 25 -32.48 -33.03 -15.40
C ILE A 25 -32.92 -31.56 -15.22
N GLN A 26 -33.97 -31.21 -15.97
CA GLN A 26 -34.85 -30.07 -15.74
C GLN A 26 -35.67 -30.27 -14.45
N LEU A 27 -35.93 -29.19 -13.71
CA LEU A 27 -37.01 -29.14 -12.71
C LEU A 27 -37.87 -27.90 -12.95
N GLU A 28 -39.07 -28.14 -13.49
CA GLU A 28 -40.21 -27.22 -13.46
C GLU A 28 -40.96 -27.32 -12.13
N GLY A 29 -41.44 -26.16 -11.65
CA GLY A 29 -42.81 -26.00 -11.15
C GLY A 29 -43.10 -26.33 -9.69
N MET A 30 -43.19 -25.29 -8.84
CA MET A 30 -44.26 -25.21 -7.83
C MET A 30 -44.78 -23.76 -7.73
N ASP A 31 -46.11 -23.68 -7.78
CA ASP A 31 -46.95 -22.50 -8.01
C ASP A 31 -47.39 -21.78 -6.72
N LYS A 32 -48.02 -20.61 -6.95
CA LYS A 32 -48.35 -19.50 -6.04
C LYS A 32 -49.51 -19.70 -5.02
N ALA A 33 -49.45 -18.82 -3.98
CA ALA A 33 -50.55 -18.09 -3.30
C ALA A 33 -51.43 -18.83 -2.25
N PRO A 34 -52.11 -18.15 -1.28
CA PRO A 34 -52.62 -16.77 -1.34
C PRO A 34 -52.51 -15.89 -0.06
N ALA A 35 -52.90 -14.62 -0.25
CA ALA A 35 -53.06 -13.58 0.76
C ALA A 35 -54.51 -13.51 1.29
N THR A 36 -54.70 -13.08 2.55
CA THR A 36 -55.93 -12.42 3.03
C THR A 36 -55.63 -11.43 4.17
N SER A 37 -56.45 -10.37 4.19
CA SER A 37 -56.38 -9.12 4.96
C SER A 37 -57.23 -9.11 6.24
N ALA A 38 -56.98 -8.10 7.10
CA ALA A 38 -57.90 -7.32 7.97
C ALA A 38 -57.32 -7.18 9.41
N ALA A 39 -57.46 -6.08 10.17
CA ALA A 39 -58.03 -4.76 9.97
C ALA A 39 -57.58 -3.81 11.12
N ARG A 40 -57.41 -2.53 10.75
CA ARG A 40 -57.68 -1.24 11.45
C ARG A 40 -58.18 -1.22 12.90
N SER A 41 -57.58 -0.33 13.71
CA SER A 41 -58.19 0.81 14.48
C SER A 41 -57.08 1.46 15.35
N SER A 42 -57.03 2.73 15.76
CA SER A 42 -57.78 3.95 15.50
C SER A 42 -57.13 5.10 16.27
N PHE A 43 -57.06 6.27 15.62
CA PHE A 43 -57.25 7.63 16.15
C PHE A 43 -56.30 8.32 17.14
N SER A 44 -56.40 9.64 17.04
CA SER A 44 -55.46 10.71 17.32
C SER A 44 -55.76 11.48 18.62
N SER A 45 -54.75 12.24 19.03
CA SER A 45 -54.76 13.54 19.76
C SER A 45 -53.51 13.56 20.64
N GLY A 46 -52.76 14.63 20.90
CA GLY A 46 -52.77 16.03 20.54
C GLY A 46 -51.63 16.68 21.36
N ARG A 47 -50.90 17.63 20.76
CA ARG A 47 -50.06 18.71 21.36
C ARG A 47 -49.31 18.45 22.70
N SER A 48 -47.99 18.69 22.69
CA SER A 48 -47.40 20.00 23.09
C SER A 48 -45.86 20.01 22.97
N ASN A 49 -45.32 21.17 22.54
CA ASN A 49 -44.08 21.88 22.93
C ASN A 49 -42.88 21.06 23.45
N THR A 50 -41.63 21.26 23.00
CA THR A 50 -40.93 22.52 22.68
C THR A 50 -39.58 22.18 22.03
N ASP A 51 -39.13 23.05 21.10
CA ASP A 51 -37.78 23.59 20.91
C ASP A 51 -36.57 22.68 21.21
N SER A 52 -35.52 22.53 20.40
CA SER A 52 -34.85 23.40 19.43
C SER A 52 -33.57 22.62 19.07
N GLN A 53 -33.10 22.46 17.84
CA GLN A 53 -32.31 23.44 17.09
C GLN A 53 -32.01 22.82 15.71
N ALA A 54 -32.84 23.15 14.71
CA ALA A 54 -32.52 22.90 13.31
C ALA A 54 -33.17 23.99 12.49
N LYS A 55 -32.53 25.17 12.39
CA LYS A 55 -32.74 26.21 11.35
C LYS A 55 -31.94 27.49 11.63
N ARG A 56 -30.67 27.46 11.23
CA ARG A 56 -29.81 28.59 10.83
C ARG A 56 -28.84 27.92 9.84
N GLN A 57 -28.76 28.18 8.55
CA GLN A 57 -29.02 29.37 7.75
C GLN A 57 -29.46 28.94 6.34
N SER A 58 -30.68 29.30 5.96
CA SER A 58 -31.11 29.41 4.57
C SER A 58 -32.26 30.38 4.58
N LYS A 59 -31.92 31.68 4.51
CA LYS A 59 -32.80 32.82 4.22
C LYS A 59 -32.00 34.11 4.41
N ARG A 60 -31.46 34.63 3.32
CA ARG A 60 -31.46 36.07 3.03
C ARG A 60 -31.16 36.29 1.55
N ALA A 61 -32.20 36.07 0.75
CA ALA A 61 -32.28 36.60 -0.60
C ALA A 61 -33.60 37.39 -0.71
N SER A 62 -33.52 38.50 -1.44
CA SER A 62 -34.57 39.46 -1.81
C SER A 62 -34.96 40.52 -0.77
N GLN A 63 -34.48 41.75 -0.98
CA GLN A 63 -35.32 42.91 -1.35
C GLN A 63 -34.42 44.14 -1.54
N TYR A 64 -34.39 44.71 -2.75
CA TYR A 64 -34.72 46.12 -3.06
C TYR A 64 -34.68 46.34 -4.57
N SER A 65 -35.65 47.10 -5.08
CA SER A 65 -36.03 47.24 -6.49
C SER A 65 -35.42 48.46 -7.22
N VAL A 66 -35.08 48.22 -8.50
CA VAL A 66 -35.08 49.06 -9.73
C VAL A 66 -35.22 50.60 -9.66
N SER A 67 -34.28 51.33 -10.28
CA SER A 67 -34.51 52.30 -11.40
C SER A 67 -33.22 53.04 -11.87
N GLY A 68 -33.09 53.31 -13.17
CA GLY A 68 -32.40 54.50 -13.72
C GLY A 68 -30.97 54.38 -14.32
N GLU A 69 -30.90 54.28 -15.66
CA GLU A 69 -29.92 54.77 -16.68
C GLU A 69 -28.37 54.89 -16.48
N PRO A 70 -27.58 54.82 -17.58
CA PRO A 70 -26.14 54.58 -17.54
C PRO A 70 -25.31 55.88 -17.57
N VAL A 71 -24.31 55.98 -16.68
CA VAL A 71 -23.30 57.04 -16.72
C VAL A 71 -21.91 56.44 -16.90
N ARG A 72 -21.28 56.76 -18.05
CA ARG A 72 -19.84 56.60 -18.29
C ARG A 72 -19.08 57.50 -17.32
N GLN A 73 -18.16 56.92 -16.53
CA GLN A 73 -17.02 57.67 -16.00
C GLN A 73 -15.78 56.78 -15.87
N SER A 74 -14.77 57.12 -16.66
CA SER A 74 -13.38 56.66 -16.59
C SER A 74 -12.70 57.16 -15.33
N VAL A 75 -12.11 56.27 -14.52
CA VAL A 75 -11.10 56.64 -13.52
C VAL A 75 -10.00 55.58 -13.46
N ALA A 76 -8.77 56.07 -13.50
CA ALA A 76 -7.51 55.36 -13.66
C ALA A 76 -7.21 54.30 -12.57
N VAL A 77 -6.81 53.11 -13.02
CA VAL A 77 -6.16 52.10 -12.17
C VAL A 77 -4.72 52.53 -11.94
N ARG A 78 -4.43 53.01 -10.72
CA ARG A 78 -3.05 53.18 -10.24
C ARG A 78 -2.39 51.81 -10.15
N LYS A 79 -1.33 51.61 -10.95
CA LYS A 79 -0.36 50.53 -10.77
C LYS A 79 0.28 50.69 -9.38
N SER A 80 0.02 49.76 -8.46
CA SER A 80 0.93 49.53 -7.34
C SER A 80 1.80 48.34 -7.71
N ALA A 81 3.09 48.62 -7.91
CA ALA A 81 4.11 47.62 -8.18
C ALA A 81 4.50 46.98 -6.85
N VAL A 82 4.07 45.75 -6.63
CA VAL A 82 4.66 44.86 -5.61
C VAL A 82 5.62 43.93 -6.36
N PRO A 83 6.92 43.88 -5.99
CA PRO A 83 7.88 43.03 -6.66
C PRO A 83 7.49 41.55 -6.48
N ARG A 84 7.28 40.85 -7.59
CA ARG A 84 7.17 39.40 -7.66
C ARG A 84 8.53 38.80 -7.30
N THR A 85 8.66 38.21 -6.12
CA THR A 85 9.75 37.27 -5.83
C THR A 85 9.33 35.88 -6.29
N THR A 86 10.04 35.40 -7.29
CA THR A 86 9.97 34.10 -7.93
C THR A 86 10.23 32.97 -6.92
N ALA A 87 9.26 32.07 -6.79
CA ALA A 87 9.47 30.74 -6.21
C ALA A 87 9.99 29.84 -7.34
N ASN A 88 11.31 29.66 -7.41
CA ASN A 88 11.93 28.69 -8.30
C ASN A 88 12.06 27.34 -7.57
N ALA A 89 11.26 26.37 -8.01
CA ALA A 89 11.59 24.95 -7.92
C ALA A 89 12.30 24.56 -9.22
N MET A 90 13.53 24.08 -9.14
CA MET A 90 14.13 23.23 -10.17
C MET A 90 15.11 22.26 -9.53
N ALA A 91 14.96 21.01 -9.92
CA ALA A 91 15.97 19.97 -9.81
C ALA A 91 17.26 20.38 -10.57
N VAL A 92 18.37 19.72 -10.23
CA VAL A 92 19.78 19.94 -10.61
C VAL A 92 20.57 20.72 -9.55
N GLY A 93 21.60 20.03 -9.04
CA GLY A 93 22.45 20.32 -7.88
C GLY A 93 22.66 21.79 -7.49
N VAL A 94 22.06 22.16 -6.36
CA VAL A 94 22.56 23.20 -5.43
C VAL A 94 22.27 22.70 -4.02
N GLU A 95 23.25 22.85 -3.12
CA GLU A 95 23.23 22.44 -1.71
C GLU A 95 21.92 22.79 -0.98
N PRO A 96 21.50 21.98 0.01
CA PRO A 96 20.31 22.25 0.79
C PRO A 96 20.39 23.67 1.39
N ARG A 97 19.33 24.45 1.20
CA ARG A 97 19.19 25.78 1.82
C ARG A 97 19.12 25.65 3.34
N ASN A 98 20.29 25.61 3.96
CA ASN A 98 20.57 26.00 5.34
C ASN A 98 20.46 27.54 5.51
N SER A 99 19.50 28.20 4.88
CA SER A 99 19.45 29.67 4.84
C SER A 99 18.67 30.31 6.00
N LEU A 100 18.34 29.55 7.04
CA LEU A 100 17.98 30.08 8.37
C LEU A 100 19.03 29.80 9.44
N SER A 101 20.02 28.92 9.17
CA SER A 101 21.21 28.73 10.02
C SER A 101 22.41 29.56 9.57
N ALA A 102 22.44 30.02 8.32
CA ALA A 102 23.52 30.86 7.78
C ALA A 102 23.54 32.33 8.28
N LEU A 103 22.56 32.75 9.10
CA LEU A 103 22.52 34.08 9.73
C LEU A 103 22.86 34.07 11.23
N ALA A 104 23.20 32.91 11.80
CA ALA A 104 23.64 32.79 13.18
C ALA A 104 24.84 31.85 13.26
N PRO A 105 26.08 32.37 13.32
CA PRO A 105 27.22 31.55 13.68
C PRO A 105 26.97 30.98 15.09
N GLY A 106 26.76 29.66 15.20
CA GLY A 106 26.65 28.97 16.49
C GLY A 106 25.29 28.37 16.87
N VAL A 107 24.36 28.15 15.93
CA VAL A 107 23.22 27.25 16.21
C VAL A 107 23.65 25.83 15.85
N ASP A 108 24.05 25.06 16.85
CA ASP A 108 24.30 23.62 16.71
C ASP A 108 23.07 22.95 16.06
N GLU A 109 23.29 21.99 15.15
CA GLU A 109 22.21 21.08 14.74
C GLU A 109 21.52 20.57 16.01
N PRO A 110 20.17 20.55 16.08
CA PRO A 110 19.49 20.10 17.28
C PRO A 110 19.98 18.70 17.63
N SER A 111 20.77 18.61 18.70
CA SER A 111 21.37 17.36 19.15
C SER A 111 20.24 16.37 19.39
N MET A 112 20.32 15.17 18.81
CA MET A 112 19.35 14.11 19.03
C MET A 112 19.03 14.00 20.54
N PRO A 113 17.74 13.82 20.92
CA PRO A 113 17.40 13.65 22.31
C PRO A 113 18.26 12.57 22.96
N SER A 114 18.53 12.73 24.26
CA SER A 114 19.23 11.70 25.02
C SER A 114 18.50 10.35 24.92
N ILE A 115 19.18 9.25 25.26
CA ILE A 115 18.61 7.91 25.09
C ILE A 115 17.30 7.70 25.86
N ALA A 116 17.10 8.38 26.99
CA ALA A 116 15.94 8.19 27.86
C ALA A 116 14.58 8.56 27.19
N PRO A 117 14.39 9.78 26.64
CA PRO A 117 13.20 10.11 25.84
C PRO A 117 12.96 9.13 24.69
N ARG A 118 14.03 8.68 24.03
CA ARG A 118 13.97 7.78 22.88
C ARG A 118 13.41 6.41 23.25
N ILE A 119 13.93 5.79 24.30
CA ILE A 119 13.46 4.47 24.75
C ILE A 119 12.05 4.53 25.37
N ILE A 120 11.66 5.65 25.96
CA ILE A 120 10.27 5.86 26.43
C ILE A 120 9.31 5.95 25.23
N ALA A 121 9.69 6.66 24.17
CA ALA A 121 8.91 6.74 22.95
C ALA A 121 8.76 5.36 22.27
N GLU A 122 9.83 4.56 22.20
CA GLU A 122 9.78 3.18 21.70
C GLU A 122 8.90 2.27 22.55
N LEU A 123 8.96 2.41 23.88
CA LEU A 123 8.10 1.69 24.81
C LEU A 123 6.62 2.00 24.58
N VAL A 124 6.26 3.29 24.58
CA VAL A 124 4.86 3.75 24.47
C VAL A 124 4.29 3.46 23.07
N GLY A 125 5.05 3.72 22.02
CA GLY A 125 4.61 3.43 20.65
C GLY A 125 4.40 1.94 20.40
N THR A 126 5.30 1.09 20.90
CA THR A 126 5.16 -0.37 20.76
C THR A 126 4.00 -0.90 21.61
N PHE A 127 3.81 -0.36 22.82
CA PHE A 127 2.63 -0.64 23.63
C PHE A 127 1.34 -0.35 22.89
N MET A 128 1.19 0.84 22.30
CA MET A 128 -0.02 1.23 21.57
C MET A 128 -0.26 0.34 20.35
N LEU A 129 0.80 -0.03 19.62
CA LEU A 129 0.73 -0.97 18.51
C LEU A 129 0.21 -2.34 18.95
N VAL A 130 0.86 -2.98 19.92
CA VAL A 130 0.50 -4.35 20.35
C VAL A 130 -0.85 -4.39 21.06
N PHE A 131 -1.19 -3.37 21.85
CA PHE A 131 -2.52 -3.22 22.43
C PHE A 131 -3.61 -3.17 21.35
N THR A 132 -3.40 -2.37 20.30
CA THR A 132 -4.35 -2.25 19.19
C THR A 132 -4.47 -3.56 18.41
N VAL A 133 -3.35 -4.24 18.14
CA VAL A 133 -3.35 -5.59 17.53
C VAL A 133 -4.22 -6.53 18.36
N HIS A 134 -4.01 -6.59 19.68
CA HIS A 134 -4.77 -7.45 20.57
C HIS A 134 -6.26 -7.17 20.51
N VAL A 135 -6.66 -5.92 20.72
CA VAL A 135 -8.06 -5.52 20.79
C VAL A 135 -8.76 -5.73 19.44
N ALA A 136 -8.11 -5.34 18.34
CA ALA A 136 -8.71 -5.43 17.01
C ALA A 136 -8.95 -6.88 16.55
N VAL A 137 -7.99 -7.77 16.82
CA VAL A 137 -8.04 -9.19 16.42
C VAL A 137 -9.02 -9.96 17.30
N THR A 138 -8.92 -9.83 18.63
CA THR A 138 -9.86 -10.52 19.54
C THR A 138 -11.29 -10.01 19.41
N GLY A 139 -11.47 -8.73 19.06
CA GLY A 139 -12.76 -8.14 18.71
C GLY A 139 -13.31 -8.57 17.34
N LYS A 140 -12.57 -9.37 16.56
CA LYS A 140 -12.94 -9.85 15.22
C LYS A 140 -13.36 -8.72 14.26
N SER A 141 -12.68 -7.58 14.35
CA SER A 141 -12.99 -6.42 13.51
C SER A 141 -12.69 -6.71 12.04
N SER A 142 -13.65 -6.41 11.14
CA SER A 142 -13.41 -6.45 9.68
C SER A 142 -12.39 -5.41 9.20
N PHE A 143 -12.07 -4.43 10.05
CA PHE A 143 -11.08 -3.38 9.79
C PHE A 143 -9.83 -3.53 10.68
N ALA A 144 -9.55 -4.73 11.19
CA ALA A 144 -8.39 -4.94 12.06
C ALA A 144 -7.07 -4.46 11.43
N ALA A 145 -6.85 -4.74 10.14
CA ALA A 145 -5.67 -4.26 9.43
C ALA A 145 -5.57 -2.71 9.38
N PHE A 146 -6.69 -2.00 9.20
CA PHE A 146 -6.74 -0.53 9.25
C PHE A 146 -6.38 0.00 10.63
N ALA A 147 -6.88 -0.63 11.70
CA ALA A 147 -6.53 -0.25 13.06
C ALA A 147 -5.03 -0.45 13.32
N ILE A 148 -4.47 -1.59 12.91
CA ILE A 148 -3.05 -1.96 13.14
C ILE A 148 -2.10 -1.07 12.32
N GLY A 149 -2.30 -0.96 11.00
CA GLY A 149 -1.47 -0.10 10.17
C GLY A 149 -1.66 1.39 10.49
N GLY A 150 -2.89 1.79 10.81
CA GLY A 150 -3.24 3.15 11.20
C GLY A 150 -2.60 3.57 12.52
N ILE A 151 -2.67 2.73 13.57
CA ILE A 151 -2.00 3.07 14.84
C ILE A 151 -0.49 3.13 14.65
N LEU A 152 0.10 2.24 13.85
CA LEU A 152 1.53 2.30 13.55
C LEU A 152 1.89 3.63 12.88
N ALA A 153 1.15 4.05 11.85
CA ALA A 153 1.35 5.34 11.20
C ALA A 153 1.26 6.51 12.20
N VAL A 154 0.23 6.51 13.06
CA VAL A 154 0.03 7.56 14.08
C VAL A 154 1.17 7.60 15.09
N GLN A 155 1.61 6.45 15.60
CA GLN A 155 2.73 6.41 16.55
C GLN A 155 4.06 6.82 15.88
N VAL A 156 4.25 6.49 14.60
CA VAL A 156 5.40 6.95 13.82
C VAL A 156 5.39 8.47 13.63
N TYR A 157 4.24 9.07 13.35
CA TYR A 157 4.12 10.54 13.30
C TYR A 157 4.35 11.18 14.67
N ALA A 158 3.84 10.57 15.75
CA ALA A 158 3.92 11.12 17.10
C ALA A 158 5.35 11.06 17.67
N PHE A 159 6.07 9.96 17.43
CA PHE A 159 7.35 9.68 18.07
C PHE A 159 8.55 9.69 17.11
N GLY A 160 8.34 9.85 15.80
CA GLY A 160 9.39 9.86 14.79
C GLY A 160 10.47 10.93 15.03
N SER A 161 10.07 12.13 15.47
CA SER A 161 11.00 13.22 15.82
C SER A 161 11.76 12.98 17.13
N VAL A 162 11.32 12.04 17.97
CA VAL A 162 11.95 11.71 19.25
C VAL A 162 12.92 10.56 19.06
N SER A 163 12.42 9.38 18.64
CA SER A 163 13.19 8.14 18.57
C SER A 163 13.44 7.63 17.16
N GLY A 164 12.79 8.21 16.14
CA GLY A 164 12.65 7.58 14.82
C GLY A 164 11.53 6.54 14.76
N ALA A 165 10.85 6.27 15.89
CA ALA A 165 9.71 5.35 16.02
C ALA A 165 9.89 4.02 15.28
N CYS A 166 10.92 3.25 15.66
CA CYS A 166 11.14 1.92 15.07
C CYS A 166 10.01 0.95 15.44
N LEU A 167 9.59 0.96 16.71
CA LEU A 167 8.46 0.24 17.29
C LEU A 167 8.43 -1.29 17.01
N ASN A 168 9.58 -1.82 16.58
CA ASN A 168 9.75 -3.18 16.07
C ASN A 168 11.24 -3.57 16.14
N PRO A 169 11.60 -4.67 16.81
CA PRO A 169 12.98 -5.14 16.87
C PRO A 169 13.59 -5.43 15.48
N ALA A 170 12.84 -5.97 14.53
CA ALA A 170 13.34 -6.22 13.17
C ALA A 170 13.65 -4.91 12.44
N VAL A 171 12.79 -3.90 12.56
CA VAL A 171 13.03 -2.56 11.97
C VAL A 171 14.25 -1.90 12.62
N THR A 172 14.39 -2.02 13.94
CA THR A 172 15.55 -1.52 14.69
C THR A 172 16.85 -2.14 14.15
N LEU A 173 16.85 -3.45 13.90
CA LEU A 173 17.99 -4.12 13.29
C LEU A 173 18.26 -3.61 11.86
N ALA A 174 17.24 -3.44 11.03
CA ALA A 174 17.41 -2.90 9.67
C ALA A 174 18.05 -1.50 9.68
N VAL A 175 17.65 -0.61 10.60
CA VAL A 175 18.26 0.72 10.77
C VAL A 175 19.74 0.61 11.15
N MET A 176 20.11 -0.32 12.02
CA MET A 176 21.52 -0.58 12.36
C MET A 176 22.31 -1.11 11.15
N LEU A 177 21.69 -1.96 10.33
CA LEU A 177 22.31 -2.59 9.16
C LEU A 177 22.35 -1.68 7.92
N SER A 178 21.63 -0.56 7.91
CA SER A 178 21.46 0.34 6.75
C SER A 178 22.75 0.94 6.17
N GLY A 179 23.89 0.80 6.85
CA GLY A 179 25.15 1.46 6.47
C GLY A 179 25.19 2.97 6.74
N ARG A 180 24.04 3.61 7.05
CA ARG A 180 23.92 5.06 7.28
C ARG A 180 24.37 5.54 8.65
N LYS A 181 24.79 4.62 9.54
CA LYS A 181 25.22 4.92 10.93
C LYS A 181 24.19 5.73 11.72
N LYS A 182 22.89 5.56 11.42
CA LYS A 182 21.79 6.26 12.11
C LYS A 182 21.56 5.77 13.54
N MET A 183 22.02 4.56 13.86
CA MET A 183 21.89 3.97 15.18
C MET A 183 23.11 3.11 15.49
N ASN A 184 23.68 3.30 16.68
CA ASN A 184 24.74 2.44 17.20
C ASN A 184 24.15 1.18 17.84
N VAL A 185 24.99 0.16 18.06
CA VAL A 185 24.56 -1.14 18.61
C VAL A 185 23.93 -1.01 19.99
N ARG A 186 24.50 -0.19 20.88
CA ARG A 186 24.00 -0.02 22.25
C ARG A 186 22.59 0.57 22.25
N ASP A 187 22.37 1.66 21.52
CA ASP A 187 21.07 2.32 21.42
C ASP A 187 20.04 1.37 20.80
N GLY A 188 20.42 0.64 19.75
CA GLY A 188 19.55 -0.36 19.13
C GLY A 188 19.15 -1.48 20.07
N LEU A 189 20.06 -2.00 20.90
CA LEU A 189 19.73 -2.99 21.92
C LEU A 189 18.80 -2.43 23.00
N CYS A 190 19.00 -1.16 23.41
CA CYS A 190 18.08 -0.49 24.32
C CYS A 190 16.68 -0.35 23.71
N TYR A 191 16.58 0.01 22.43
CA TYR A 191 15.31 0.09 21.69
C TYR A 191 14.59 -1.25 21.69
N MET A 192 15.27 -2.33 21.27
CA MET A 192 14.69 -3.68 21.23
C MET A 192 14.18 -4.12 22.60
N ALA A 193 14.95 -3.90 23.67
CA ALA A 193 14.54 -4.23 25.02
C ALA A 193 13.24 -3.49 25.43
N THR A 194 13.14 -2.18 25.13
CA THR A 194 11.93 -1.42 25.43
C THR A 194 10.75 -1.73 24.52
N GLN A 195 10.99 -2.12 23.27
CA GLN A 195 9.94 -2.58 22.35
C GLN A 195 9.35 -3.90 22.85
N PHE A 196 10.18 -4.87 23.25
CA PHE A 196 9.71 -6.11 23.87
C PHE A 196 8.89 -5.83 25.15
N LEU A 197 9.37 -4.94 26.02
CA LEU A 197 8.60 -4.54 27.20
C LEU A 197 7.27 -3.88 26.83
N GLY A 198 7.27 -3.00 25.82
CA GLY A 198 6.06 -2.36 25.32
C GLY A 198 5.07 -3.38 24.76
N GLY A 199 5.56 -4.37 24.02
CA GLY A 199 4.75 -5.47 23.50
C GLY A 199 4.14 -6.32 24.60
N LEU A 200 4.90 -6.70 25.62
CA LEU A 200 4.40 -7.43 26.79
C LEU A 200 3.26 -6.66 27.50
N LEU A 201 3.48 -5.37 27.75
CA LEU A 201 2.45 -4.51 28.36
C LEU A 201 1.22 -4.37 27.45
N GLY A 202 1.42 -4.20 26.15
CA GLY A 202 0.34 -4.05 25.17
C GLY A 202 -0.54 -5.29 25.08
N GLY A 203 0.08 -6.48 25.03
CA GLY A 203 -0.64 -7.77 25.04
C GLY A 203 -1.40 -7.98 26.35
N TRP A 204 -0.79 -7.72 27.51
CA TRP A 204 -1.47 -7.86 28.80
C TRP A 204 -2.64 -6.89 28.97
N PHE A 205 -2.46 -5.61 28.61
CA PHE A 205 -3.57 -4.67 28.64
C PHE A 205 -4.65 -5.07 27.63
N GLY A 206 -4.28 -5.58 26.46
CA GLY A 206 -5.22 -6.14 25.50
C GLY A 206 -6.08 -7.22 26.13
N LEU A 207 -5.45 -8.21 26.78
CA LEU A 207 -6.15 -9.28 27.49
C LEU A 207 -7.05 -8.75 28.61
N LEU A 208 -6.56 -7.81 29.43
CA LEU A 208 -7.35 -7.22 30.51
C LEU A 208 -8.63 -6.55 29.99
N PHE A 209 -8.56 -5.90 28.83
CA PHE A 209 -9.69 -5.15 28.26
C PHE A 209 -10.66 -6.03 27.48
N THR A 210 -10.19 -7.10 26.84
CA THR A 210 -11.06 -7.96 26.01
C THR A 210 -11.48 -9.25 26.70
N SER A 211 -10.83 -9.61 27.81
CA SER A 211 -11.00 -10.91 28.50
C SER A 211 -10.87 -12.12 27.56
N SER A 212 -10.21 -11.91 26.41
CA SER A 212 -10.03 -12.87 25.34
C SER A 212 -8.61 -12.72 24.81
N SER A 213 -8.06 -13.79 24.26
CA SER A 213 -6.72 -13.77 23.68
C SER A 213 -6.68 -14.59 22.39
N PHE A 214 -5.64 -14.34 21.61
CA PHE A 214 -5.22 -15.16 20.50
C PHE A 214 -3.70 -15.30 20.56
N TYR A 215 -3.13 -16.16 19.73
CA TYR A 215 -1.69 -16.36 19.67
C TYR A 215 -1.24 -16.65 18.24
N PHE A 216 0.04 -16.41 18.01
CA PHE A 216 0.70 -16.71 16.74
C PHE A 216 1.14 -18.18 16.74
N ASP A 217 0.52 -18.98 15.88
CA ASP A 217 0.90 -20.35 15.62
C ASP A 217 0.53 -20.80 14.20
N VAL A 218 1.44 -21.52 13.55
CA VAL A 218 1.22 -22.03 12.19
C VAL A 218 -0.08 -22.83 12.07
N ASN A 219 -0.45 -23.59 13.10
CA ASN A 219 -1.67 -24.41 13.09
C ASN A 219 -2.96 -23.58 13.14
N GLN A 220 -2.87 -22.26 13.42
CA GLN A 220 -4.01 -21.33 13.37
C GLN A 220 -4.21 -20.71 11.98
N THR A 221 -3.28 -20.94 11.04
CA THR A 221 -3.39 -20.46 9.66
C THR A 221 -4.24 -21.41 8.81
N SER A 222 -4.76 -20.93 7.67
CA SER A 222 -5.61 -21.75 6.79
C SER A 222 -4.88 -22.93 6.15
N HIS A 223 -3.60 -22.77 5.82
CA HIS A 223 -2.79 -23.81 5.18
C HIS A 223 -1.99 -24.67 6.16
N GLN A 224 -1.81 -24.19 7.40
CA GLN A 224 -0.98 -24.86 8.42
C GLN A 224 0.43 -25.22 7.92
N ASP A 225 0.97 -24.36 7.04
CA ASP A 225 2.25 -24.57 6.39
C ASP A 225 3.28 -23.56 6.90
N ALA A 226 4.30 -24.07 7.59
CA ALA A 226 5.37 -23.24 8.15
C ALA A 226 6.21 -22.57 7.06
N GLY A 227 6.39 -23.20 5.89
CA GLY A 227 7.13 -22.63 4.77
C GLY A 227 6.45 -21.39 4.19
N ILE A 228 5.13 -21.44 4.03
CA ILE A 228 4.31 -20.29 3.62
C ILE A 228 4.46 -19.13 4.62
N CYS A 229 4.32 -19.41 5.92
CA CYS A 229 4.44 -18.41 6.98
C CYS A 229 5.86 -17.82 7.04
N ILE A 230 6.91 -18.66 6.96
CA ILE A 230 8.30 -18.21 6.92
C ILE A 230 8.53 -17.26 5.75
N MET A 231 8.06 -17.63 4.55
CA MET A 231 8.28 -16.82 3.36
C MET A 231 7.56 -15.47 3.47
N LEU A 232 6.31 -15.45 3.94
CA LEU A 232 5.52 -14.23 4.12
C LEU A 232 6.10 -13.31 5.20
N GLU A 233 6.54 -13.87 6.33
CA GLU A 233 7.19 -13.12 7.41
C GLU A 233 8.51 -12.49 6.94
N ILE A 234 9.30 -13.17 6.11
CA ILE A 234 10.52 -12.59 5.50
C ILE A 234 10.14 -11.48 4.53
N LEU A 235 9.24 -11.75 3.57
CA LEU A 235 8.94 -10.84 2.48
C LEU A 235 8.28 -9.55 2.97
N TYR A 236 7.28 -9.63 3.84
CA TYR A 236 6.59 -8.43 4.31
C TYR A 236 7.34 -7.68 5.42
N THR A 237 8.16 -8.36 6.22
CA THR A 237 9.11 -7.66 7.11
C THR A 237 10.20 -6.94 6.29
N ALA A 238 10.66 -7.53 5.18
CA ALA A 238 11.59 -6.87 4.27
C ALA A 238 10.97 -5.66 3.57
N ALA A 239 9.69 -5.74 3.17
CA ALA A 239 8.95 -4.59 2.64
C ALA A 239 8.88 -3.47 3.66
N LEU A 240 8.47 -3.78 4.90
CA LEU A 240 8.39 -2.82 5.99
C LEU A 240 9.75 -2.17 6.27
N CYS A 241 10.81 -2.97 6.41
CA CYS A 241 12.16 -2.46 6.67
C CYS A 241 12.67 -1.59 5.52
N THR A 242 12.44 -1.99 4.26
CA THR A 242 12.79 -1.19 3.08
C THR A 242 12.09 0.16 3.10
N VAL A 243 10.78 0.18 3.36
CA VAL A 243 9.97 1.41 3.41
C VAL A 243 10.39 2.31 4.56
N VAL A 244 10.65 1.75 5.76
CA VAL A 244 11.17 2.53 6.89
C VAL A 244 12.50 3.19 6.53
N LEU A 245 13.43 2.43 5.96
CA LEU A 245 14.73 2.96 5.59
C LEU A 245 14.61 4.04 4.51
N ALA A 246 13.86 3.75 3.45
CA ALA A 246 13.68 4.62 2.30
C ALA A 246 12.95 5.93 2.63
N THR A 247 11.93 5.89 3.48
CA THR A 247 11.08 7.06 3.77
C THR A 247 11.46 7.76 5.07
N GLY A 248 11.97 7.04 6.06
CA GLY A 248 12.30 7.58 7.39
C GLY A 248 13.78 7.87 7.62
N THR A 249 14.70 7.29 6.85
CA THR A 249 16.15 7.40 7.15
C THR A 249 17.03 7.87 5.99
N SER A 250 16.53 7.80 4.75
CA SER A 250 17.24 8.18 3.52
C SER A 250 17.63 9.67 3.50
N THR A 251 18.48 10.05 2.56
CA THR A 251 18.77 11.49 2.31
C THR A 251 17.63 12.23 1.62
N ASP A 252 16.53 11.55 1.31
CA ASP A 252 15.30 12.16 0.79
C ASP A 252 14.37 12.66 1.92
N SER A 253 14.75 12.44 3.18
CA SER A 253 14.04 12.93 4.37
C SER A 253 14.54 14.34 4.79
N PRO A 254 13.70 15.18 5.46
CA PRO A 254 12.34 14.88 5.91
C PRO A 254 11.30 14.95 4.78
N ASN A 255 10.30 14.08 4.86
CA ASN A 255 9.09 14.10 4.07
C ASN A 255 7.87 14.00 5.01
N GLU A 256 6.66 14.20 4.49
CA GLU A 256 5.40 14.19 5.22
C GLU A 256 4.69 12.84 5.13
N TYR A 257 5.05 12.00 4.15
CA TYR A 257 4.38 10.72 3.90
C TYR A 257 4.97 9.54 4.68
N PHE A 258 6.14 9.66 5.34
CA PHE A 258 6.83 8.54 6.01
C PHE A 258 5.94 7.74 6.95
N GLY A 259 5.13 8.40 7.80
CA GLY A 259 4.24 7.70 8.73
C GLY A 259 3.18 6.87 8.01
N PHE A 260 2.52 7.45 7.00
CA PHE A 260 1.59 6.70 6.13
C PHE A 260 2.30 5.58 5.37
N ALA A 261 3.51 5.79 4.83
CA ALA A 261 4.23 4.77 4.10
C ALA A 261 4.55 3.55 4.99
N ILE A 262 5.04 3.80 6.21
CA ILE A 262 5.41 2.74 7.16
C ILE A 262 4.15 1.98 7.65
N GLY A 263 3.14 2.71 8.14
CA GLY A 263 1.89 2.07 8.60
C GLY A 263 1.07 1.44 7.48
N GLY A 264 1.06 2.07 6.30
CA GLY A 264 0.44 1.58 5.08
C GLY A 264 1.05 0.26 4.59
N THR A 265 2.35 0.06 4.79
CA THR A 265 3.00 -1.22 4.48
C THR A 265 2.42 -2.35 5.33
N VAL A 266 2.25 -2.14 6.64
CA VAL A 266 1.62 -3.14 7.53
C VAL A 266 0.14 -3.32 7.21
N LEU A 267 -0.59 -2.24 6.92
CA LEU A 267 -2.00 -2.31 6.47
C LEU A 267 -2.15 -3.20 5.23
N ALA A 268 -1.38 -2.93 4.18
CA ALA A 268 -1.45 -3.68 2.93
C ALA A 268 -1.03 -5.14 3.14
N SER A 269 0.04 -5.38 3.89
CA SER A 269 0.55 -6.72 4.18
C SER A 269 -0.47 -7.56 4.96
N ALA A 270 -1.05 -7.00 6.03
CA ALA A 270 -2.03 -7.68 6.86
C ALA A 270 -3.32 -8.03 6.10
N ILE A 271 -3.79 -7.17 5.18
CA ILE A 271 -4.92 -7.51 4.31
C ILE A 271 -4.51 -8.59 3.29
N ALA A 272 -3.32 -8.47 2.71
CA ALA A 272 -2.90 -9.35 1.62
C ALA A 272 -2.66 -10.78 2.09
N CYS A 273 -1.89 -10.96 3.15
CA CYS A 273 -1.48 -12.29 3.60
C CYS A 273 -2.27 -12.82 4.79
N GLY A 274 -3.15 -12.04 5.41
CA GLY A 274 -3.84 -12.39 6.67
C GLY A 274 -4.60 -13.72 6.66
N SER A 275 -4.99 -14.22 5.48
CA SER A 275 -5.59 -15.54 5.34
C SER A 275 -4.58 -16.69 5.28
N LEU A 276 -3.34 -16.41 4.85
CA LEU A 276 -2.26 -17.37 4.64
C LEU A 276 -1.30 -17.43 5.85
N ASP A 277 -1.02 -16.26 6.42
CA ASP A 277 -0.14 -16.01 7.55
C ASP A 277 -0.87 -15.08 8.54
N GLN A 278 -0.55 -15.17 9.83
CA GLN A 278 -1.10 -14.26 10.84
C GLN A 278 -0.44 -12.88 10.82
N GLY A 279 0.66 -12.69 10.08
CA GLY A 279 1.23 -11.40 9.73
C GLY A 279 1.79 -10.64 10.94
N SER A 280 2.66 -11.30 11.71
CA SER A 280 3.25 -10.70 12.90
C SER A 280 4.22 -9.58 12.55
N PHE A 281 5.14 -9.83 11.61
CA PHE A 281 6.17 -8.90 11.08
C PHE A 281 7.05 -8.18 12.12
N ASN A 282 6.91 -8.55 13.39
CA ASN A 282 7.41 -7.81 14.54
C ASN A 282 7.55 -8.75 15.73
N PRO A 283 8.78 -9.08 16.14
CA PRO A 283 9.02 -9.95 17.30
C PRO A 283 8.42 -9.44 18.62
N ALA A 284 8.28 -8.12 18.80
CA ALA A 284 7.66 -7.56 20.00
C ALA A 284 6.13 -7.77 20.02
N VAL A 285 5.48 -7.73 18.85
CA VAL A 285 4.06 -8.10 18.69
C VAL A 285 3.88 -9.57 19.05
N THR A 286 4.69 -10.47 18.48
CA THR A 286 4.62 -11.90 18.78
C THR A 286 4.78 -12.17 20.27
N LEU A 287 5.85 -11.64 20.88
CA LEU A 287 6.14 -11.90 22.29
C LEU A 287 4.99 -11.41 23.17
N GLY A 288 4.51 -10.19 22.94
CA GLY A 288 3.43 -9.60 23.71
C GLY A 288 2.13 -10.40 23.67
N ILE A 289 1.68 -10.74 22.46
CA ILE A 289 0.43 -11.48 22.24
C ILE A 289 0.54 -12.91 22.79
N ASN A 290 1.61 -13.63 22.50
CA ASN A 290 1.76 -15.02 22.95
C ASN A 290 1.89 -15.12 24.48
N ILE A 291 2.63 -14.22 25.13
CA ILE A 291 2.72 -14.21 26.60
C ILE A 291 1.36 -13.86 27.22
N ALA A 292 0.63 -12.89 26.68
CA ALA A 292 -0.71 -12.58 27.15
C ALA A 292 -1.64 -13.81 27.05
N HIS A 293 -1.61 -14.52 25.92
CA HIS A 293 -2.37 -15.76 25.75
C HIS A 293 -2.00 -16.84 26.78
N LEU A 294 -0.69 -17.07 27.02
CA LEU A 294 -0.24 -18.02 28.04
C LEU A 294 -0.72 -17.64 29.45
N THR A 295 -0.83 -16.35 29.76
CA THR A 295 -1.38 -15.89 31.04
C THR A 295 -2.90 -15.98 31.15
N ASN A 296 -3.62 -16.18 30.04
CA ASN A 296 -5.07 -16.35 30.05
C ASN A 296 -5.51 -17.76 30.50
N GLY A 297 -4.57 -18.70 30.66
CA GLY A 297 -4.86 -20.07 31.12
C GLY A 297 -5.59 -20.94 30.09
N GLU A 298 -5.53 -20.57 28.81
CA GLU A 298 -6.11 -21.34 27.70
C GLU A 298 -5.35 -22.66 27.51
N ALA A 299 -6.08 -23.72 27.13
CA ALA A 299 -5.50 -25.06 26.99
C ALA A 299 -4.59 -25.20 25.76
N MET A 300 -4.89 -24.47 24.69
CA MET A 300 -4.05 -24.43 23.49
C MET A 300 -2.98 -23.36 23.67
N THR A 301 -1.76 -23.63 23.19
CA THR A 301 -0.62 -22.71 23.34
C THR A 301 0.24 -22.71 22.09
N PRO A 302 1.03 -21.64 21.83
CA PRO A 302 1.92 -21.62 20.68
C PRO A 302 2.95 -22.76 20.76
N SER A 303 3.13 -23.47 19.65
CA SER A 303 4.15 -24.50 19.52
C SER A 303 5.56 -23.89 19.54
N ALA A 304 6.55 -24.68 19.93
CA ALA A 304 7.95 -24.25 19.93
C ALA A 304 8.43 -23.80 18.54
N GLY A 305 7.95 -24.44 17.48
CA GLY A 305 8.26 -24.06 16.09
C GLY A 305 7.71 -22.67 15.75
N SER A 306 6.47 -22.37 16.15
CA SER A 306 5.86 -21.05 15.93
C SER A 306 6.53 -19.95 16.74
N TRP A 307 7.00 -20.23 17.95
CA TRP A 307 7.82 -19.29 18.71
C TRP A 307 9.07 -18.89 17.94
N PHE A 308 9.80 -19.85 17.39
CA PHE A 308 10.97 -19.57 16.56
C PHE A 308 10.57 -18.79 15.29
N LEU A 309 9.52 -19.24 14.60
CA LEU A 309 9.05 -18.62 13.36
C LEU A 309 8.79 -17.13 13.57
N TYR A 310 7.85 -16.78 14.44
CA TYR A 310 7.40 -15.39 14.56
C TYR A 310 8.36 -14.49 15.35
N LEU A 311 9.23 -15.02 16.22
CA LEU A 311 10.25 -14.20 16.91
C LEU A 311 11.53 -14.00 16.11
N VAL A 312 11.97 -15.01 15.35
CA VAL A 312 13.32 -15.01 14.74
C VAL A 312 13.27 -14.70 13.26
N VAL A 313 12.31 -15.26 12.52
CA VAL A 313 12.23 -15.11 11.06
C VAL A 313 12.08 -13.65 10.60
N PRO A 314 11.33 -12.76 11.30
CA PRO A 314 11.28 -11.34 10.91
C PRO A 314 12.65 -10.66 10.85
N PHE A 315 13.63 -11.11 11.65
CA PHE A 315 14.99 -10.56 11.54
C PHE A 315 15.65 -10.90 10.20
N LEU A 316 15.34 -12.04 9.56
CA LEU A 316 15.79 -12.32 8.20
C LEU A 316 15.22 -11.31 7.18
N GLY A 317 13.96 -10.92 7.38
CA GLY A 317 13.35 -9.81 6.64
C GLY A 317 14.09 -8.48 6.84
N SER A 318 14.61 -8.21 8.04
CA SER A 318 15.41 -7.01 8.30
C SER A 318 16.72 -6.97 7.50
N PHE A 319 17.40 -8.12 7.34
CA PHE A 319 18.59 -8.22 6.48
C PHE A 319 18.24 -7.99 5.02
N ALA A 320 17.17 -8.63 4.52
CA ALA A 320 16.72 -8.46 3.14
C ALA A 320 16.32 -7.00 2.86
N GLY A 321 15.55 -6.37 3.75
CA GLY A 321 15.12 -4.97 3.60
C GLY A 321 16.28 -3.97 3.66
N ALA A 322 17.25 -4.18 4.56
CA ALA A 322 18.48 -3.39 4.57
C ALA A 322 19.31 -3.60 3.28
N GLY A 323 19.38 -4.83 2.77
CA GLY A 323 20.04 -5.14 1.51
C GLY A 323 19.42 -4.43 0.30
N VAL A 324 18.08 -4.42 0.20
CA VAL A 324 17.36 -3.67 -0.83
C VAL A 324 17.64 -2.17 -0.73
N PHE A 325 17.58 -1.61 0.49
CA PHE A 325 17.88 -0.20 0.70
C PHE A 325 19.32 0.16 0.28
N ILE A 326 20.31 -0.64 0.68
CA ILE A 326 21.71 -0.44 0.30
C ILE A 326 21.88 -0.56 -1.22
N GLY A 327 21.26 -1.59 -1.83
CA GLY A 327 21.37 -1.83 -3.26
C GLY A 327 20.71 -0.76 -4.13
N THR A 328 19.75 -0.01 -3.59
CA THR A 328 19.07 1.10 -4.29
C THR A 328 19.69 2.47 -3.97
N ARG A 329 20.59 2.55 -2.98
CA ARG A 329 21.20 3.81 -2.51
C ARG A 329 22.65 3.61 -2.05
N LEU A 330 23.46 2.94 -2.85
CA LEU A 330 24.80 2.52 -2.44
C LEU A 330 25.74 3.72 -2.15
N PRO A 331 25.78 4.79 -2.98
CA PRO A 331 26.58 5.97 -2.69
C PRO A 331 26.20 6.64 -1.37
N GLU A 332 24.90 6.71 -1.07
CA GLU A 332 24.37 7.28 0.16
C GLU A 332 24.85 6.51 1.40
N CYS A 333 24.82 5.17 1.33
CA CYS A 333 25.29 4.29 2.39
C CYS A 333 26.81 4.37 2.60
N MET A 334 27.56 4.76 1.57
CA MET A 334 29.00 5.02 1.64
C MET A 334 29.35 6.44 2.14
N GLY A 335 28.35 7.28 2.45
CA GLY A 335 28.56 8.66 2.87
C GLY A 335 29.01 9.59 1.75
N LYS A 336 28.78 9.21 0.48
CA LYS A 336 29.01 10.10 -0.67
C LYS A 336 27.88 11.12 -0.78
N GLN A 337 28.16 12.23 -1.46
CA GLN A 337 27.14 13.22 -1.76
C GLN A 337 26.06 12.65 -2.69
N LYS A 338 24.91 13.32 -2.72
CA LYS A 338 23.76 12.92 -3.53
C LYS A 338 24.11 13.06 -5.01
N GLU A 339 24.39 11.92 -5.63
CA GLU A 339 24.65 11.79 -7.07
C GLU A 339 23.39 11.28 -7.79
N GLU A 340 23.38 11.37 -9.13
CA GLU A 340 22.33 10.72 -9.92
C GLU A 340 22.39 9.21 -9.69
N HIS A 341 21.24 8.60 -9.37
CA HIS A 341 21.16 7.16 -9.20
C HIS A 341 21.58 6.43 -10.49
N SER A 342 22.44 5.43 -10.31
CA SER A 342 22.87 4.53 -11.37
C SER A 342 21.70 3.75 -11.94
N ILE A 343 21.84 3.27 -13.18
CA ILE A 343 20.81 2.43 -13.79
C ILE A 343 20.57 1.14 -12.99
N GLY A 344 21.60 0.57 -12.35
CA GLY A 344 21.46 -0.62 -11.50
C GLY A 344 20.55 -0.39 -10.29
N GLU A 345 20.70 0.75 -9.60
CA GLU A 345 19.85 1.14 -8.48
C GLU A 345 18.40 1.36 -8.93
N LYS A 346 18.23 2.05 -10.07
CA LYS A 346 16.92 2.29 -10.68
C LYS A 346 16.22 0.98 -11.05
N LEU A 347 16.92 0.05 -11.69
CA LEU A 347 16.37 -1.25 -12.07
C LEU A 347 16.03 -2.12 -10.87
N LEU A 348 16.85 -2.12 -9.81
CA LEU A 348 16.52 -2.83 -8.58
C LEU A 348 15.26 -2.26 -7.91
N ALA A 349 15.12 -0.93 -7.89
CA ALA A 349 13.94 -0.26 -7.35
C ALA A 349 12.65 -0.62 -8.12
N GLU A 350 12.70 -0.59 -9.47
CA GLU A 350 11.58 -1.03 -10.32
C GLU A 350 11.27 -2.52 -10.11
N ALA A 351 12.30 -3.36 -10.04
CA ALA A 351 12.16 -4.79 -9.83
C ALA A 351 11.44 -5.13 -8.52
N VAL A 352 11.89 -4.54 -7.41
CA VAL A 352 11.35 -4.81 -6.07
C VAL A 352 9.95 -4.21 -5.91
N GLY A 353 9.73 -2.98 -6.39
CA GLY A 353 8.41 -2.36 -6.33
C GLY A 353 7.36 -3.13 -7.13
N THR A 354 7.68 -3.57 -8.35
CA THR A 354 6.76 -4.41 -9.15
C THR A 354 6.57 -5.77 -8.52
N PHE A 355 7.61 -6.38 -7.96
CA PHE A 355 7.49 -7.65 -7.23
C PHE A 355 6.45 -7.57 -6.11
N TYR A 356 6.54 -6.57 -5.22
CA TYR A 356 5.58 -6.43 -4.11
C TYR A 356 4.17 -6.08 -4.56
N LEU A 357 4.02 -5.26 -5.61
CA LEU A 357 2.73 -4.97 -6.22
C LEU A 357 2.04 -6.25 -6.71
N VAL A 358 2.74 -7.05 -7.51
CA VAL A 358 2.19 -8.27 -8.12
C VAL A 358 1.98 -9.36 -7.08
N LEU A 359 2.91 -9.54 -6.14
CA LEU A 359 2.76 -10.49 -5.04
C LEU A 359 1.50 -10.17 -4.22
N THR A 360 1.33 -8.90 -3.84
CA THR A 360 0.17 -8.45 -3.06
C THR A 360 -1.13 -8.66 -3.83
N ALA A 361 -1.17 -8.30 -5.11
CA ALA A 361 -2.33 -8.53 -5.95
C ALA A 361 -2.65 -10.03 -6.16
N GLY A 362 -1.62 -10.88 -6.17
CA GLY A 362 -1.77 -12.32 -6.36
C GLY A 362 -2.29 -13.07 -5.13
N ILE A 363 -1.95 -12.61 -3.92
CA ILE A 363 -2.36 -13.29 -2.68
C ILE A 363 -3.55 -12.63 -1.96
N ALA A 364 -3.77 -11.32 -2.15
CA ALA A 364 -4.83 -10.60 -1.47
C ALA A 364 -6.21 -11.14 -1.84
N SER A 365 -7.09 -11.23 -0.85
CA SER A 365 -8.44 -11.75 -1.05
C SER A 365 -9.50 -11.02 -0.21
N GLY A 366 -10.76 -11.22 -0.56
CA GLY A 366 -11.90 -10.60 0.14
C GLY A 366 -12.12 -9.13 -0.23
N ALA A 367 -13.08 -8.51 0.48
CA ALA A 367 -13.58 -7.18 0.14
C ALA A 367 -12.55 -6.04 0.27
N LEU A 368 -11.43 -6.26 0.95
CA LEU A 368 -10.36 -5.28 1.13
C LEU A 368 -9.17 -5.50 0.21
N ALA A 369 -9.17 -6.52 -0.66
CA ALA A 369 -8.05 -6.76 -1.59
C ALA A 369 -7.68 -5.53 -2.46
N PRO A 370 -8.64 -4.75 -3.02
CA PRO A 370 -8.32 -3.50 -3.72
C PRO A 370 -7.57 -2.46 -2.87
N VAL A 371 -7.83 -2.41 -1.56
CA VAL A 371 -7.09 -1.54 -0.63
C VAL A 371 -5.66 -2.02 -0.48
N ALA A 372 -5.44 -3.32 -0.29
CA ALA A 372 -4.09 -3.88 -0.16
C ALA A 372 -3.23 -3.56 -1.39
N ILE A 373 -3.79 -3.77 -2.59
CA ILE A 373 -3.09 -3.54 -3.86
C ILE A 373 -2.72 -2.07 -4.03
N GLY A 374 -3.67 -1.16 -3.86
CA GLY A 374 -3.41 0.28 -4.03
C GLY A 374 -2.54 0.87 -2.93
N VAL A 375 -2.70 0.46 -1.68
CA VAL A 375 -1.82 0.90 -0.59
C VAL A 375 -0.42 0.34 -0.79
N MET A 376 -0.25 -0.92 -1.19
CA MET A 376 1.07 -1.47 -1.52
C MET A 376 1.73 -0.66 -2.65
N LEU A 377 0.99 -0.35 -3.72
CA LEU A 377 1.51 0.52 -4.78
C LEU A 377 1.97 1.88 -4.21
N ALA A 378 1.14 2.53 -3.39
CA ALA A 378 1.46 3.83 -2.79
C ALA A 378 2.76 3.78 -2.00
N VAL A 379 2.94 2.78 -1.14
CA VAL A 379 4.14 2.69 -0.28
C VAL A 379 5.40 2.34 -1.06
N GLN A 380 5.29 1.52 -2.12
CA GLN A 380 6.43 1.26 -3.01
C GLN A 380 6.80 2.50 -3.82
N VAL A 381 5.81 3.29 -4.26
CA VAL A 381 6.05 4.60 -4.90
C VAL A 381 6.75 5.57 -3.95
N TYR A 382 6.36 5.63 -2.69
CA TYR A 382 7.06 6.45 -1.69
C TYR A 382 8.48 5.95 -1.39
N ALA A 383 8.70 4.64 -1.38
CA ALA A 383 10.02 4.07 -1.11
C ALA A 383 11.02 4.24 -2.28
N PHE A 384 10.54 4.19 -3.52
CA PHE A 384 11.40 4.11 -4.71
C PHE A 384 11.28 5.29 -5.67
N GLY A 385 10.32 6.19 -5.47
CA GLY A 385 10.09 7.34 -6.34
C GLY A 385 11.32 8.24 -6.50
N SER A 386 12.08 8.46 -5.42
CA SER A 386 13.32 9.24 -5.46
C SER A 386 14.49 8.53 -6.17
N VAL A 387 14.41 7.20 -6.33
CA VAL A 387 15.45 6.39 -6.97
C VAL A 387 15.19 6.24 -8.46
N SER A 388 14.02 5.69 -8.82
CA SER A 388 13.69 5.32 -10.21
C SER A 388 12.55 6.13 -10.82
N GLY A 389 11.80 6.90 -10.02
CA GLY A 389 10.47 7.40 -10.37
C GLY A 389 9.34 6.41 -10.07
N ALA A 390 9.67 5.19 -9.64
CA ALA A 390 8.75 4.11 -9.27
C ALA A 390 7.58 3.96 -10.26
N CYS A 391 7.90 3.69 -11.53
CA CYS A 391 6.89 3.45 -12.55
C CYS A 391 6.11 2.17 -12.24
N LEU A 392 6.83 1.09 -11.88
CA LEU A 392 6.35 -0.22 -11.44
C LEU A 392 5.35 -0.92 -12.39
N ASN A 393 5.16 -0.35 -13.58
CA ASN A 393 4.13 -0.65 -14.54
C ASN A 393 4.63 -0.22 -15.94
N PRO A 394 4.67 -1.14 -16.93
CA PRO A 394 5.09 -0.80 -18.28
C PRO A 394 4.25 0.31 -18.91
N ALA A 395 2.93 0.33 -18.70
CA ALA A 395 2.06 1.39 -19.23
C ALA A 395 2.38 2.78 -18.63
N VAL A 396 2.68 2.84 -17.33
CA VAL A 396 3.13 4.07 -16.66
C VAL A 396 4.50 4.50 -17.20
N THR A 397 5.42 3.53 -17.37
CA THR A 397 6.75 3.77 -17.94
C THR A 397 6.65 4.39 -19.34
N LEU A 398 5.76 3.87 -20.19
CA LEU A 398 5.49 4.45 -21.51
C LEU A 398 4.78 5.79 -21.42
N ALA A 399 3.87 6.01 -20.48
CA ALA A 399 3.23 7.32 -20.29
C ALA A 399 4.25 8.40 -19.94
N VAL A 400 5.20 8.11 -19.04
CA VAL A 400 6.27 9.04 -18.66
C VAL A 400 7.22 9.30 -19.84
N LEU A 401 7.59 8.26 -20.60
CA LEU A 401 8.40 8.42 -21.81
C LEU A 401 7.68 9.24 -22.89
N SER A 402 6.43 8.89 -23.19
CA SER A 402 5.59 9.51 -24.22
C SER A 402 5.14 10.91 -23.84
N SER A 403 5.25 11.27 -22.56
CA SER A 403 5.06 12.64 -22.10
C SER A 403 6.08 13.60 -22.71
N GLY A 404 7.19 13.15 -23.33
CA GLY A 404 8.12 14.03 -24.05
C GLY A 404 8.92 15.01 -23.18
N ARG A 405 8.78 14.96 -21.86
CA ARG A 405 9.42 15.92 -20.93
C ARG A 405 10.85 15.56 -20.52
N ASN A 406 11.48 14.62 -21.23
CA ASN A 406 12.82 14.09 -20.91
C ASN A 406 13.00 13.62 -19.46
N LYS A 407 11.91 13.23 -18.78
CA LYS A 407 11.94 12.67 -17.41
C LYS A 407 12.48 11.24 -17.38
N LEU A 408 12.41 10.52 -18.50
CA LEU A 408 12.89 9.16 -18.64
C LEU A 408 13.49 8.96 -20.04
N LYS A 409 14.71 8.42 -20.11
CA LYS A 409 15.37 8.08 -21.38
C LYS A 409 14.74 6.82 -21.98
N ALA A 410 14.65 6.74 -23.30
CA ALA A 410 14.06 5.57 -23.98
C ALA A 410 14.77 4.24 -23.64
N ALA A 411 16.10 4.26 -23.51
CA ALA A 411 16.86 3.07 -23.11
C ALA A 411 16.51 2.64 -21.67
N ASP A 412 16.44 3.58 -20.73
CA ASP A 412 16.08 3.32 -19.34
C ASP A 412 14.63 2.80 -19.25
N ALA A 413 13.70 3.39 -20.00
CA ALA A 413 12.32 2.94 -20.10
C ALA A 413 12.22 1.49 -20.58
N PHE A 414 12.98 1.12 -21.61
CA PHE A 414 13.02 -0.26 -22.08
C PHE A 414 13.54 -1.22 -21.00
N MET A 415 14.64 -0.87 -20.33
CA MET A 415 15.20 -1.69 -19.25
C MET A 415 14.25 -1.81 -18.05
N TYR A 416 13.53 -0.73 -17.71
CA TYR A 416 12.48 -0.73 -16.69
C TYR A 416 11.40 -1.75 -17.05
N MET A 417 10.86 -1.69 -18.27
CA MET A 417 9.82 -2.63 -18.70
C MET A 417 10.32 -4.08 -18.63
N CYS A 418 11.55 -4.37 -19.06
CA CYS A 418 12.13 -5.71 -18.96
C CYS A 418 12.17 -6.22 -17.51
N VAL A 419 12.65 -5.40 -16.56
CA VAL A 419 12.77 -5.83 -15.17
C VAL A 419 11.41 -5.92 -14.47
N GLN A 420 10.46 -5.04 -14.81
CA GLN A 420 9.09 -5.08 -14.32
C GLN A 420 8.41 -6.40 -14.75
N PHE A 421 8.50 -6.77 -16.04
CA PHE A 421 7.95 -8.03 -16.54
C PHE A 421 8.60 -9.25 -15.86
N PHE A 422 9.93 -9.27 -15.76
CA PHE A 422 10.66 -10.37 -15.13
C PHE A 422 10.27 -10.56 -13.66
N SER A 423 10.27 -9.47 -12.88
CA SER A 423 9.86 -9.49 -11.48
C SER A 423 8.40 -9.88 -11.30
N ALA A 424 7.52 -9.46 -12.20
CA ALA A 424 6.10 -9.82 -12.14
C ALA A 424 5.86 -11.31 -12.38
N VAL A 425 6.60 -11.95 -13.28
CA VAL A 425 6.54 -13.41 -13.49
C VAL A 425 6.95 -14.15 -12.21
N ILE A 426 8.06 -13.75 -11.59
CA ILE A 426 8.52 -14.36 -10.34
C ILE A 426 7.46 -14.16 -9.24
N ALA A 427 6.94 -12.94 -9.09
CA ALA A 427 5.93 -12.63 -8.09
C ALA A 427 4.61 -13.39 -8.31
N GLY A 428 4.16 -13.52 -9.55
CA GLY A 428 2.95 -14.27 -9.91
C GLY A 428 3.09 -15.76 -9.58
N VAL A 429 4.23 -16.37 -9.91
CA VAL A 429 4.51 -17.77 -9.54
C VAL A 429 4.58 -17.95 -8.04
N ILE A 430 5.28 -17.06 -7.31
CA ILE A 430 5.36 -17.13 -5.85
C ILE A 430 3.97 -16.95 -5.21
N ALA A 431 3.16 -16.00 -5.70
CA ALA A 431 1.80 -15.79 -5.21
C ALA A 431 0.92 -17.02 -5.41
N TRP A 432 1.05 -17.70 -6.56
CA TRP A 432 0.37 -18.97 -6.81
C TRP A 432 0.80 -20.06 -5.83
N GLN A 433 2.12 -20.25 -5.65
CA GLN A 433 2.64 -21.26 -4.72
C GLN A 433 2.22 -20.99 -3.27
N LEU A 434 2.15 -19.73 -2.85
CA LEU A 434 1.72 -19.33 -1.51
C LEU A 434 0.23 -19.51 -1.28
N SER A 435 -0.60 -19.16 -2.26
CA SER A 435 -2.07 -19.16 -2.08
C SER A 435 -2.75 -20.45 -2.53
N GLY A 436 -2.02 -21.33 -3.24
CA GLY A 436 -2.55 -22.55 -3.85
C GLY A 436 -3.50 -22.31 -5.02
N LYS A 437 -3.66 -21.05 -5.47
CA LYS A 437 -4.54 -20.65 -6.57
C LYS A 437 -3.90 -19.54 -7.40
N THR A 438 -4.26 -19.46 -8.66
CA THR A 438 -3.82 -18.38 -9.54
C THR A 438 -4.91 -17.31 -9.67
N VAL A 439 -4.53 -16.11 -10.11
CA VAL A 439 -5.47 -15.01 -10.37
C VAL A 439 -5.86 -15.05 -11.84
N HIS A 440 -7.07 -15.53 -12.12
CA HIS A 440 -7.60 -15.57 -13.48
C HIS A 440 -8.10 -14.19 -13.91
N LEU A 441 -7.38 -13.58 -14.85
CA LEU A 441 -7.88 -12.43 -15.59
C LEU A 441 -8.88 -12.93 -16.63
N GLY A 442 -10.14 -12.53 -16.49
CA GLY A 442 -11.25 -13.07 -17.28
C GLY A 442 -11.66 -12.16 -18.42
N GLU A 443 -12.27 -12.75 -19.44
CA GLU A 443 -13.02 -12.04 -20.47
C GLU A 443 -14.49 -12.38 -20.32
N GLU A 444 -15.28 -11.46 -19.76
CA GLU A 444 -16.74 -11.57 -19.82
C GLU A 444 -17.25 -11.00 -21.15
N ASP A 445 -16.87 -9.75 -21.44
CA ASP A 445 -17.13 -9.07 -22.72
C ASP A 445 -15.89 -8.24 -23.12
N PHE A 446 -15.48 -8.35 -24.39
CA PHE A 446 -14.27 -7.69 -24.89
C PHE A 446 -14.37 -6.16 -24.75
N GLY A 447 -15.52 -5.57 -25.13
CA GLY A 447 -15.70 -4.13 -25.15
C GLY A 447 -15.62 -3.49 -23.77
N SER A 448 -16.33 -4.06 -22.80
CA SER A 448 -16.32 -3.61 -21.41
C SER A 448 -14.96 -3.83 -20.74
N THR A 449 -14.35 -5.01 -20.90
CA THR A 449 -13.02 -5.33 -20.34
C THR A 449 -11.96 -4.38 -20.89
N PHE A 450 -11.92 -4.20 -22.22
CA PHE A 450 -11.00 -3.27 -22.88
C PHE A 450 -11.22 -1.83 -22.40
N GLY A 451 -12.49 -1.40 -22.31
CA GLY A 451 -12.85 -0.07 -21.83
C GLY A 451 -12.39 0.18 -20.40
N ILE A 452 -12.57 -0.79 -19.50
CA ILE A 452 -12.11 -0.73 -18.10
C ILE A 452 -10.59 -0.61 -18.04
N GLU A 453 -9.87 -1.49 -18.74
CA GLU A 453 -8.40 -1.46 -18.78
C GLU A 453 -7.87 -0.15 -19.34
N LEU A 454 -8.45 0.36 -20.44
CA LEU A 454 -8.06 1.62 -21.05
C LEU A 454 -8.33 2.81 -20.13
N VAL A 455 -9.55 2.96 -19.62
CA VAL A 455 -9.99 4.15 -18.86
C VAL A 455 -9.29 4.23 -17.51
N PHE A 456 -9.15 3.13 -16.79
CA PHE A 456 -8.50 3.16 -15.48
C PHE A 456 -6.98 3.19 -15.58
N THR A 457 -6.37 2.60 -16.62
CA THR A 457 -4.93 2.84 -16.87
C THR A 457 -4.68 4.27 -17.30
N PHE A 458 -5.56 4.86 -18.11
CA PHE A 458 -5.53 6.30 -18.40
C PHE A 458 -5.60 7.13 -17.11
N ALA A 459 -6.56 6.83 -16.21
CA ALA A 459 -6.69 7.53 -14.94
C ALA A 459 -5.41 7.39 -14.09
N LEU A 460 -4.86 6.18 -13.97
CA LEU A 460 -3.60 5.92 -13.26
C LEU A 460 -2.44 6.73 -13.86
N CYS A 461 -2.23 6.65 -15.17
CA CYS A 461 -1.14 7.35 -15.84
C CYS A 461 -1.31 8.87 -15.78
N MET A 462 -2.55 9.38 -15.88
CA MET A 462 -2.86 10.80 -15.65
C MET A 462 -2.50 11.22 -14.23
N THR A 463 -2.87 10.43 -13.22
CA THR A 463 -2.49 10.70 -11.82
C THR A 463 -0.97 10.72 -11.65
N VAL A 464 -0.25 9.74 -12.21
CA VAL A 464 1.23 9.72 -12.16
C VAL A 464 1.83 10.97 -12.81
N LEU A 465 1.39 11.32 -14.03
CA LEU A 465 1.92 12.48 -14.73
C LEU A 465 1.66 13.79 -13.98
N THR A 466 0.43 13.97 -13.48
CA THR A 466 0.00 15.21 -12.81
C THR A 466 0.47 15.36 -11.38
N THR A 467 0.64 14.27 -10.62
CA THR A 467 1.00 14.35 -9.20
C THR A 467 2.46 14.00 -8.93
N GLY A 468 3.02 13.05 -9.69
CA GLY A 468 4.36 12.51 -9.43
C GLY A 468 5.47 13.10 -10.29
N THR A 469 5.14 13.69 -11.45
CA THR A 469 6.18 14.14 -12.40
C THR A 469 6.05 15.59 -12.85
N SER A 470 4.96 16.26 -12.51
CA SER A 470 4.64 17.63 -12.91
C SER A 470 5.47 18.66 -12.15
N ASP A 471 6.05 19.62 -12.87
CA ASP A 471 6.99 20.59 -12.29
C ASP A 471 6.30 21.82 -11.67
N ASP A 472 5.10 22.17 -12.12
CA ASP A 472 4.34 23.36 -11.68
C ASP A 472 3.42 23.09 -10.47
N ALA A 473 3.29 21.83 -10.03
CA ALA A 473 2.48 21.44 -8.86
C ALA A 473 3.15 20.37 -7.96
N PRO A 474 4.36 20.62 -7.43
CA PRO A 474 5.02 19.69 -6.52
C PRO A 474 4.16 19.47 -5.27
N ASN A 475 3.99 18.21 -4.87
CA ASN A 475 3.20 17.81 -3.72
C ASN A 475 3.79 16.55 -3.08
N GLN A 476 3.42 16.25 -1.83
CA GLN A 476 3.85 15.04 -1.11
C GLN A 476 2.77 13.94 -1.06
N TYR A 477 1.65 14.14 -1.76
CA TYR A 477 0.50 13.24 -1.78
C TYR A 477 0.52 12.28 -2.98
N PHE A 478 1.53 12.38 -3.86
CA PHE A 478 1.61 11.64 -5.12
C PHE A 478 1.43 10.13 -4.94
N GLY A 479 2.15 9.49 -4.01
CA GLY A 479 2.03 8.05 -3.77
C GLY A 479 0.61 7.65 -3.33
N PHE A 480 0.01 8.44 -2.44
CA PHE A 480 -1.36 8.24 -1.97
C PHE A 480 -2.38 8.42 -3.11
N ALA A 481 -2.21 9.42 -3.96
CA ALA A 481 -3.07 9.65 -5.13
C ALA A 481 -2.95 8.49 -6.13
N ILE A 482 -1.73 8.07 -6.47
CA ILE A 482 -1.45 6.97 -7.40
C ILE A 482 -2.05 5.65 -6.90
N GLY A 483 -1.78 5.28 -5.64
CA GLY A 483 -2.35 4.08 -5.03
C GLY A 483 -3.86 4.15 -4.85
N GLY A 484 -4.39 5.32 -4.45
CA GLY A 484 -5.82 5.57 -4.34
C GLY A 484 -6.57 5.41 -5.66
N THR A 485 -5.96 5.82 -6.78
CA THR A 485 -6.50 5.57 -8.12
C THR A 485 -6.61 4.07 -8.40
N VAL A 486 -5.59 3.27 -8.07
CA VAL A 486 -5.64 1.81 -8.23
C VAL A 486 -6.66 1.16 -7.31
N THR A 487 -6.77 1.59 -6.04
CA THR A 487 -7.81 1.09 -5.14
C THR A 487 -9.21 1.37 -5.69
N ALA A 488 -9.49 2.60 -6.14
CA ALA A 488 -10.78 2.96 -6.72
C ALA A 488 -11.06 2.17 -8.01
N ALA A 489 -10.07 2.05 -8.89
CA ALA A 489 -10.16 1.31 -10.13
C ALA A 489 -10.42 -0.19 -9.90
N ALA A 490 -9.70 -0.82 -8.98
CA ALA A 490 -9.87 -2.24 -8.67
C ALA A 490 -11.25 -2.54 -8.05
N TYR A 491 -11.80 -1.65 -7.21
CA TYR A 491 -13.20 -1.78 -6.75
C TYR A 491 -14.20 -1.68 -7.90
N ALA A 492 -14.00 -0.74 -8.82
CA ALA A 492 -14.90 -0.53 -9.96
C ALA A 492 -14.81 -1.66 -10.99
N ALA A 493 -13.63 -2.26 -11.18
CA ALA A 493 -13.38 -3.33 -12.15
C ALA A 493 -13.76 -4.73 -11.63
N ALA A 494 -13.85 -4.93 -10.32
CA ALA A 494 -14.09 -6.24 -9.71
C ALA A 494 -15.30 -7.02 -10.29
N PRO A 495 -16.46 -6.40 -10.61
CA PRO A 495 -17.58 -7.12 -11.20
C PRO A 495 -17.32 -7.68 -12.60
N HIS A 496 -16.29 -7.20 -13.30
CA HIS A 496 -16.01 -7.50 -14.70
C HIS A 496 -14.84 -8.47 -14.91
N LYS A 497 -14.26 -9.02 -13.83
CA LYS A 497 -13.03 -9.85 -13.86
C LYS A 497 -11.88 -9.20 -14.65
N ALA A 498 -11.88 -7.87 -14.68
CA ALA A 498 -10.88 -7.00 -15.26
C ALA A 498 -10.11 -6.29 -14.14
N GLY A 499 -9.18 -5.41 -14.51
CA GLY A 499 -8.53 -4.50 -13.56
C GLY A 499 -7.08 -4.83 -13.27
N SER A 500 -6.36 -5.29 -14.29
CA SER A 500 -4.90 -5.41 -14.23
C SER A 500 -4.26 -4.02 -14.20
N PHE A 501 -4.68 -3.14 -15.12
CA PHE A 501 -4.16 -1.78 -15.33
C PHE A 501 -2.64 -1.70 -15.57
N ASN A 502 -1.98 -2.85 -15.69
CA ASN A 502 -0.54 -2.99 -15.65
C ASN A 502 -0.12 -4.22 -16.47
N PRO A 503 0.52 -4.02 -17.64
CA PRO A 503 0.98 -5.14 -18.46
C PRO A 503 1.88 -6.14 -17.73
N ALA A 504 2.67 -5.71 -16.74
CA ALA A 504 3.50 -6.62 -15.95
C ALA A 504 2.66 -7.50 -15.01
N VAL A 505 1.65 -6.93 -14.33
CA VAL A 505 0.68 -7.70 -13.52
C VAL A 505 -0.02 -8.73 -14.38
N THR A 506 -0.48 -8.33 -15.58
CA THR A 506 -1.08 -9.22 -16.58
C THR A 506 -0.18 -10.40 -16.88
N LEU A 507 1.08 -10.14 -17.26
CA LEU A 507 2.05 -11.18 -17.60
C LEU A 507 2.28 -12.13 -16.43
N GLY A 508 2.44 -11.60 -15.22
CA GLY A 508 2.70 -12.40 -14.01
C GLY A 508 1.59 -13.41 -13.72
N PHE A 509 0.33 -12.97 -13.81
CA PHE A 509 -0.82 -13.85 -13.55
C PHE A 509 -1.09 -14.84 -14.69
N MET A 510 -1.02 -14.40 -15.95
CA MET A 510 -1.19 -15.30 -17.09
C MET A 510 -0.10 -16.38 -17.15
N PHE A 511 1.13 -16.03 -16.80
CA PHE A 511 2.21 -17.00 -16.73
C PHE A 511 1.97 -18.03 -15.62
N ALA A 512 1.50 -17.59 -14.45
CA ALA A 512 1.14 -18.49 -13.36
C ALA A 512 -0.05 -19.40 -13.73
N ASP A 513 -1.07 -18.87 -14.41
CA ASP A 513 -2.20 -19.63 -14.96
C ASP A 513 -1.73 -20.75 -15.89
N GLU A 514 -0.90 -20.40 -16.87
CA GLU A 514 -0.38 -21.36 -17.85
C GLU A 514 0.44 -22.47 -17.17
N MET A 515 1.28 -22.11 -16.19
CA MET A 515 2.03 -23.10 -15.38
C MET A 515 1.12 -23.98 -14.53
N ASN A 516 -0.02 -23.46 -14.09
CA ASN A 516 -1.04 -24.20 -13.35
C ASN A 516 -2.00 -24.98 -14.27
N GLY A 517 -1.72 -25.05 -15.57
CA GLY A 517 -2.51 -25.78 -16.55
C GLY A 517 -3.84 -25.11 -16.92
N VAL A 518 -3.99 -23.81 -16.63
CA VAL A 518 -5.14 -23.00 -17.03
C VAL A 518 -4.77 -22.22 -18.30
N PRO A 519 -5.27 -22.64 -19.48
CA PRO A 519 -4.86 -22.03 -20.74
C PRO A 519 -5.33 -20.59 -20.83
N THR A 520 -4.40 -19.68 -21.10
CA THR A 520 -4.74 -18.28 -21.34
C THR A 520 -5.36 -18.10 -22.73
N LYS A 521 -6.53 -17.46 -22.83
CA LYS A 521 -7.13 -17.15 -24.14
C LYS A 521 -6.25 -16.15 -24.89
N GLY A 522 -6.01 -16.39 -26.19
CA GLY A 522 -5.19 -15.50 -27.02
C GLY A 522 -5.70 -14.05 -27.09
N THR A 523 -7.01 -13.84 -26.93
CA THR A 523 -7.66 -12.53 -26.86
C THR A 523 -7.26 -11.73 -25.61
N SER A 524 -6.84 -12.40 -24.54
CA SER A 524 -6.61 -11.75 -23.24
C SER A 524 -5.32 -10.95 -23.25
N TRP A 525 -4.34 -11.42 -24.03
CA TRP A 525 -3.14 -10.65 -24.34
C TRP A 525 -3.47 -9.32 -25.03
N ALA A 526 -4.44 -9.30 -25.95
CA ALA A 526 -4.84 -8.06 -26.61
C ALA A 526 -5.52 -7.09 -25.61
N LEU A 527 -6.41 -7.59 -24.75
CA LEU A 527 -7.15 -6.77 -23.79
C LEU A 527 -6.27 -6.13 -22.72
N PHE A 528 -5.52 -6.97 -22.01
CA PHE A 528 -4.81 -6.59 -20.79
C PHE A 528 -3.39 -6.05 -21.03
N ILE A 529 -2.97 -6.00 -22.29
CA ILE A 529 -1.71 -5.35 -22.71
C ILE A 529 -2.04 -4.10 -23.54
N LEU A 530 -2.83 -4.20 -24.62
CA LEU A 530 -3.10 -3.03 -25.49
C LEU A 530 -3.94 -1.96 -24.80
N GLY A 531 -4.96 -2.35 -24.02
CA GLY A 531 -5.79 -1.41 -23.27
C GLY A 531 -4.94 -0.49 -22.37
N PRO A 532 -4.10 -1.05 -21.49
CA PRO A 532 -3.21 -0.26 -20.65
C PRO A 532 -2.21 0.61 -21.43
N TRP A 533 -1.59 0.09 -22.50
CA TRP A 533 -0.67 0.89 -23.33
C TRP A 533 -1.37 2.11 -23.94
N LEU A 534 -2.56 1.92 -24.51
CA LEU A 534 -3.35 3.01 -25.09
C LEU A 534 -3.82 4.00 -24.04
N GLY A 535 -4.22 3.52 -22.86
CA GLY A 535 -4.55 4.38 -21.72
C GLY A 535 -3.38 5.27 -21.31
N GLY A 536 -2.17 4.72 -21.22
CA GLY A 536 -0.95 5.46 -20.90
C GLY A 536 -0.59 6.52 -21.95
N CYS A 537 -0.65 6.18 -23.24
CA CYS A 537 -0.41 7.13 -24.33
C CYS A 537 -1.46 8.24 -24.36
N LEU A 538 -2.74 7.92 -24.15
CA LEU A 538 -3.82 8.90 -24.06
C LEU A 538 -3.61 9.86 -22.88
N ALA A 539 -3.13 9.34 -21.75
CA ALA A 539 -2.80 10.16 -20.58
C ALA A 539 -1.68 11.15 -20.91
N ALA A 540 -0.60 10.69 -21.56
CA ALA A 540 0.47 11.58 -22.00
C ALA A 540 -0.04 12.68 -22.95
N ALA A 541 -0.91 12.34 -23.90
CA ALA A 541 -1.51 13.30 -24.83
C ALA A 541 -2.41 14.34 -24.10
N VAL A 542 -3.28 13.90 -23.19
CA VAL A 542 -4.13 14.80 -22.41
C VAL A 542 -3.30 15.68 -21.48
N PHE A 543 -2.27 15.12 -20.86
CA PHE A 543 -1.33 15.89 -20.03
C PHE A 543 -0.63 16.99 -20.86
N TYR A 544 -0.13 16.67 -22.06
CA TYR A 544 0.43 17.67 -22.98
C TYR A 544 -0.57 18.79 -23.31
N LEU A 545 -1.83 18.43 -23.61
CA LEU A 545 -2.87 19.41 -23.94
C LEU A 545 -3.26 20.31 -22.76
N THR A 546 -3.28 19.76 -21.55
CA THR A 546 -3.73 20.47 -20.34
C THR A 546 -2.61 21.23 -19.63
N ARG A 547 -1.34 20.83 -19.83
CA ARG A 547 -0.16 21.45 -19.21
C ARG A 547 0.89 21.87 -20.23
N ARG A 548 0.48 22.52 -21.32
CA ARG A 548 1.39 23.06 -22.35
C ARG A 548 2.51 23.93 -21.80
N ALA A 549 2.29 24.62 -20.67
CA ALA A 549 3.31 25.44 -20.01
C ALA A 549 4.55 24.63 -19.60
N GLU A 550 4.40 23.34 -19.24
CA GLU A 550 5.53 22.46 -18.89
C GLU A 550 6.42 22.09 -20.10
N TYR A 551 6.04 22.51 -21.30
CA TYR A 551 6.77 22.26 -22.56
C TYR A 551 7.36 23.53 -23.17
N ALA A 552 7.05 24.70 -22.61
CA ALA A 552 7.40 25.99 -23.21
C ALA A 552 8.91 26.28 -23.19
N ASP A 553 9.64 25.68 -22.24
CA ASP A 553 11.09 25.85 -22.06
C ASP A 553 11.92 24.74 -22.73
N GLN A 554 11.27 23.68 -23.23
CA GLN A 554 11.94 22.78 -24.17
C GLN A 554 11.99 23.55 -25.49
N GLU A 555 13.19 23.78 -26.04
CA GLU A 555 13.33 24.39 -27.36
C GLU A 555 12.46 23.62 -28.34
N MET A 556 11.25 24.14 -28.56
CA MET A 556 10.35 23.64 -29.57
C MET A 556 11.12 23.85 -30.84
N PHE A 557 11.48 22.76 -31.52
CA PHE A 557 12.05 22.80 -32.85
C PHE A 557 11.15 23.73 -33.68
N ASP A 558 11.63 24.95 -33.89
CA ASP A 558 10.92 26.02 -34.57
C ASP A 558 11.58 26.11 -35.94
N PRO A 559 11.09 25.36 -36.94
CA PRO A 559 11.68 25.37 -38.27
C PRO A 559 11.68 26.78 -38.90
N MET A 560 10.87 27.73 -38.41
CA MET A 560 10.95 29.12 -38.85
C MET A 560 12.13 29.89 -38.26
N LYS A 561 12.65 29.54 -37.08
CA LYS A 561 13.84 30.21 -36.51
C LYS A 561 15.11 29.89 -37.29
N GLU A 562 15.26 28.66 -37.81
CA GLU A 562 16.37 28.32 -38.70
C GLU A 562 16.19 28.89 -40.11
N LEU A 563 14.96 28.95 -40.64
CA LEU A 563 14.69 29.53 -41.97
C LEU A 563 14.80 31.07 -42.02
N VAL A 564 14.70 31.75 -40.88
CA VAL A 564 14.85 33.22 -40.77
C VAL A 564 16.24 33.61 -40.25
N GLY A 565 16.99 32.64 -39.70
CA GLY A 565 18.36 32.82 -39.20
C GLY A 565 19.47 32.38 -40.16
N ALA A 566 19.12 31.73 -41.29
CA ALA A 566 20.00 31.43 -42.42
C ALA A 566 19.67 32.37 -43.60
#